data_AF-A0A963XN27-F1
#
_entry.id   AF-A0A963XN27-F1
#
_cell.length_a   1.000
_cell.length_b   1.000
_cell.length_c   1.000
_cell.angle_alpha   90.00
_cell.angle_beta   90.00
_cell.angle_gamma   90.00
#
_symmetry.space_group_name_H-M   'P 1'
#
loop_
_entity.id
_entity.type
_entity.pdbx_description
1 polymer ?
#
loop_
_entity_poly.entity_id
_entity_poly.type
_entity_poly.pdbx_seq_one_letter_code
_entity_poly.pdbx_strand_id
1 'polypeptide(L)' 'MIPALLALLSCQLAGEAIARVLPIPLPGPVFGMLILLCLFIAWRPFAEVLRPVAQGILANLSLLFV' A
#
# COMPACT_ATOMS: atom_id res chain seq x y z
N MET A 1 -11.49 -3.42 -8.31
CA MET A 1 -10.09 -3.27 -8.75
C MET A 1 -9.63 -1.82 -8.72
N ILE A 2 -10.29 -0.89 -9.44
CA ILE A 2 -9.95 0.55 -9.43
C ILE A 2 -9.86 1.18 -8.01
N PRO A 3 -10.86 1.00 -7.10
CA PRO A 3 -10.78 1.64 -5.77
C PRO A 3 -9.63 1.11 -4.92
N ALA A 4 -9.30 -0.18 -5.04
CA ALA A 4 -8.16 -0.78 -4.36
C ALA A 4 -6.82 -0.26 -4.89
N LEU A 5 -6.69 -0.13 -6.22
CA LEU A 5 -5.49 0.45 -6.84
C LEU A 5 -5.33 1.93 -6.47
N LEU A 6 -6.41 2.70 -6.48
CA LEU A 6 -6.40 4.09 -6.02
C LEU A 6 -5.99 4.21 -4.55
N ALA A 7 -6.50 3.33 -3.69
CA ALA A 7 -6.12 3.28 -2.28
C ALA A 7 -4.64 2.92 -2.08
N LEU A 8 -4.12 1.95 -2.85
CA LEU A 8 -2.69 1.58 -2.80
C LEU A 8 -1.80 2.72 -3.30
N LEU A 9 -2.14 3.32 -4.46
CA LEU A 9 -1.37 4.39 -5.08
C LEU A 9 -1.40 5.69 -4.27
N SER A 10 -2.56 6.07 -3.71
CA SER A 10 -2.66 7.26 -2.87
C SER A 10 -1.80 7.13 -1.62
N CYS A 11 -1.78 5.94 -1.02
CA CYS A 11 -0.97 5.65 0.14
C CYS A 11 0.53 5.65 -0.18
N GLN A 12 0.90 5.05 -1.31
CA GLN A 12 2.29 5.02 -1.77
C GLN A 12 2.80 6.43 -2.13
N LEU A 13 1.97 7.25 -2.77
CA LEU A 13 2.26 8.65 -3.05
C LEU A 13 2.42 9.48 -1.77
N ALA A 14 1.56 9.25 -0.77
CA ALA A 14 1.69 9.90 0.53
C ALA A 14 2.99 9.50 1.24
N GLY A 15 3.35 8.22 1.21
CA GLY A 15 4.61 7.73 1.76
C GLY A 15 5.85 8.32 1.06
N GLU A 16 5.82 8.42 -0.26
CA GLU A 16 6.87 9.07 -1.05
C GLU A 16 6.98 10.56 -0.74
N ALA A 17 5.85 11.27 -0.61
CA ALA A 17 5.83 12.67 -0.21
C ALA A 17 6.45 12.86 1.19
N ILE A 18 6.13 11.99 2.15
CA ILE A 18 6.71 12.02 3.49
C ILE A 18 8.21 11.74 3.44
N ALA A 19 8.66 10.71 2.73
CA ALA A 19 10.08 10.38 2.60
C ALA A 19 10.90 11.48 1.92
N ARG A 20 10.29 12.27 1.03
CA ARG A 20 10.95 13.43 0.42
C ARG A 20 11.07 14.63 1.36
N VAL A 21 10.15 14.78 2.32
CA VAL A 21 10.14 15.91 3.25
C VAL A 21 10.91 15.60 4.52
N LEU A 22 10.87 14.35 5.00
CA LEU A 22 11.61 13.92 6.18
C LEU A 22 13.03 13.50 5.75
N PRO A 23 14.10 14.07 6.35
CA PRO A 23 15.49 13.73 6.02
C PRO A 23 15.91 12.39 6.67
N ILE A 24 15.11 11.35 6.45
CA ILE A 24 15.27 10.03 7.06
C ILE A 24 15.63 9.04 5.93
N PRO A 25 16.60 8.12 6.13
CA PRO A 25 17.02 7.16 5.13
C PRO A 25 16.03 5.99 4.94
N LEU A 26 14.72 6.26 5.02
CA LEU A 26 13.67 5.28 4.79
C LEU A 26 13.04 5.48 3.40
N PRO A 27 12.92 4.41 2.58
CA PRO A 27 12.26 4.51 1.28
C PRO A 27 10.78 4.92 1.41
N GLY A 28 10.30 5.79 0.51
CA GLY A 28 8.89 6.19 0.42
C GLY A 28 7.87 5.04 0.46
N PRO A 29 8.12 3.91 -0.24
CA PRO A 29 7.23 2.74 -0.18
C PRO A 29 7.02 2.19 1.24
N VAL A 30 8.05 2.24 2.10
CA VAL A 30 7.95 1.75 3.49
C VAL A 30 6.98 2.62 4.30
N PHE A 31 7.03 3.95 4.12
CA PHE A 31 6.05 4.85 4.72
C PHE A 31 4.64 4.61 4.19
N GLY A 32 4.48 4.37 2.90
CA GLY A 32 3.19 3.99 2.31
C GLY A 32 2.63 2.71 2.95
N MET A 33 3.46 1.71 3.21
CA MET A 33 3.04 0.49 3.91
C MET A 33 2.61 0.75 5.36
N LEU A 34 3.29 1.64 6.08
CA LEU A 34 2.90 2.03 7.44
C LEU A 34 1.55 2.75 7.46
N ILE A 35 1.31 3.65 6.52
CA ILE A 35 0.03 4.35 6.39
C ILE A 35 -1.09 3.36 6.06
N LEU A 36 -0.87 2.42 5.14
CA LEU A 36 -1.81 1.33 4.83
C LEU A 36 -2.15 0.52 6.10
N LEU A 37 -1.14 0.14 6.88
CA LEU A 37 -1.32 -0.60 8.12
C LEU A 37 -2.17 0.20 9.13
N CYS A 38 -1.87 1.48 9.32
CA CYS A 38 -2.66 2.37 10.17
C CYS A 38 -4.11 2.47 9.69
N LEU A 39 -4.36 2.58 8.38
CA LEU A 39 -5.71 2.60 7.82
C LEU A 39 -6.45 1.29 8.08
N PHE A 40 -5.80 0.13 7.97
CA PHE A 40 -6.43 -1.16 8.27
C PHE A 40 -6.81 -1.29 9.74
N ILE A 41 -5.98 -0.79 10.66
CA ILE A 41 -6.27 -0.80 12.09
C ILE A 41 -7.44 0.15 12.40
N ALA A 42 -7.42 1.35 11.83
CA ALA A 42 -8.43 2.37 12.08
C ALA A 42 -9.78 2.08 11.40
N TRP A 43 -9.77 1.44 10.22
CA TRP A 43 -10.97 1.27 9.40
C TRP A 43 -11.03 -0.12 8.75
N ARG A 44 -11.63 -1.08 9.47
CA ARG A 44 -11.80 -2.47 9.03
C ARG A 44 -12.42 -2.67 7.62
N PRO A 45 -13.47 -1.93 7.19
CA PRO A 45 -14.02 -2.03 5.84
C PRO A 45 -13.01 -1.72 4.74
N PHE A 46 -11.98 -0.93 5.04
CA PHE A 46 -10.95 -0.57 4.08
C PHE A 46 -10.14 -1.80 3.62
N ALA A 47 -9.94 -2.77 4.50
CA ALA A 47 -9.27 -4.03 4.17
C ALA A 47 -10.06 -4.86 3.15
N GLU A 48 -11.39 -4.85 3.22
CA GLU A 48 -12.25 -5.58 2.29
C GLU A 48 -12.18 -5.01 0.86
N VAL A 49 -11.93 -3.70 0.73
CA VAL A 49 -11.72 -3.07 -0.58
C VAL A 49 -10.42 -3.58 -1.24
N LEU A 50 -9.35 -3.78 -0.46
CA LEU A 50 -8.04 -4.21 -0.96
C LEU A 50 -7.92 -5.73 -1.15
N ARG A 51 -8.69 -6.51 -0.38
CA ARG A 51 -8.67 -7.98 -0.38
C ARG A 51 -8.69 -8.63 -1.78
N PRO A 52 -9.57 -8.27 -2.73
CA PRO A 52 -9.58 -8.89 -4.06
C PRO A 52 -8.34 -8.59 -4.91
N VAL A 53 -7.74 -7.40 -4.77
CA VAL A 53 -6.48 -7.06 -5.48
C VAL A 53 -5.30 -7.78 -4.84
N ALA A 54 -5.24 -7.82 -3.51
CA ALA A 54 -4.21 -8.56 -2.79
C ALA A 54 -4.23 -10.06 -3.17
N GLN A 55 -5.40 -10.68 -3.24
CA GLN A 55 -5.55 -12.07 -3.68
C GLN A 55 -5.10 -12.29 -5.13
N GLY A 56 -5.45 -11.37 -6.05
CA GLY A 56 -5.00 -11.46 -7.44
C GLY A 56 -3.48 -11.39 -7.59
N ILE A 57 -2.81 -10.51 -6.83
CA ILE A 57 -1.35 -10.42 -6.80
C ILE A 57 -0.75 -11.67 -6.17
N LEU A 58 -1.29 -12.12 -5.04
CA LEU A 58 -0.82 -13.31 -4.32
C LEU A 58 -0.88 -14.57 -5.19
N ALA A 59 -1.95 -14.72 -5.98
CA ALA A 59 -2.12 -15.82 -6.92
C ALA A 59 -1.09 -15.84 -8.05
N ASN A 60 -0.48 -14.69 -8.37
CA ASN A 60 0.51 -14.54 -9.43
C ASN A 60 1.91 -14.24 -8.88
N LEU A 61 2.14 -14.36 -7.56
CA LEU A 61 3.43 -14.02 -6.94
C LEU A 61 4.61 -14.79 -7.55
N SER A 62 4.39 -16.02 -8.03
CA SER A 62 5.42 -16.80 -8.71
C SER A 62 6.02 -16.09 -9.93
N LEU A 63 5.27 -15.19 -10.58
CA LEU A 63 5.77 -14.38 -11.70
C LEU A 63 6.66 -13.21 -11.26
N LEU A 64 6.57 -12.79 -9.99
CA LEU A 64 7.35 -11.70 -9.42
C LEU A 64 8.66 -12.17 -8.75
N PHE A 65 8.84 -13.48 -8.58
CA PHE A 65 10.05 -14.10 -8.01
C PHE A 65 10.92 -14.80 -9.07
N VAL A 66 10.73 -14.50 -10.35
CA VAL A 66 11.57 -14.96 -11.47
C VAL A 66 12.77 -14.04 -11.69
#